data_AF-A0A3G6TIV0-F1
#
_entry.id   AF-A0A3G6TIV0-F1
#
_cell.length_a   1.000
_cell.length_b   1.000
_cell.length_c   1.000
_cell.angle_alpha   90.00
_cell.angle_beta   90.00
_cell.angle_gamma   90.00
#
_symmetry.space_group_name_H-M   'P 1'
#
loop_
_entity.id
_entity.type
_entity.pdbx_description
1 polymer ?
#
loop_
_entity_poly.entity_id
_entity_poly.type
_entity_poly.pdbx_seq_one_letter_code
_entity_poly.pdbx_strand_id
1 'polypeptide(L)'
;MITAREFLTSEINRLNGLINNGVDKESNILLKKDLSGIIHALDMFECYQINEKTIDRIVELPDSHTGYSDYRIMNDCESDDPAQWIELKINNETIRLSEGDIIIRKK
;
A
#
# COMPACT_ATOMS: atom_id res chain seq x y z
N MET A 1 6.16 -24.80 10.87
CA MET A 1 5.51 -23.52 11.24
C MET A 1 4.77 -23.05 9.99
N ILE A 2 3.46 -22.85 10.07
CA ILE A 2 2.66 -22.38 8.92
C ILE A 2 2.92 -20.88 8.77
N THR A 3 3.14 -20.41 7.54
CA THR A 3 3.31 -18.98 7.25
C THR A 3 1.96 -18.24 7.33
N ALA A 4 2.00 -16.93 7.53
CA ALA A 4 0.77 -16.11 7.53
C ALA A 4 -0.04 -16.30 6.24
N ARG A 5 0.64 -16.37 5.08
CA ARG A 5 0.02 -16.57 3.76
C ARG A 5 -0.71 -17.91 3.66
N GLU A 6 -0.05 -19.00 4.09
CA GLU A 6 -0.64 -20.33 4.08
C GLU A 6 -1.86 -20.40 5.00
N PHE A 7 -1.79 -19.79 6.19
CA PHE A 7 -2.92 -19.71 7.11
C PHE A 7 -4.10 -18.97 6.48
N LEU A 8 -3.90 -17.76 5.97
CA LEU A 8 -4.95 -16.96 5.34
C LEU A 8 -5.60 -17.69 4.15
N THR A 9 -4.78 -18.35 3.33
CA THR A 9 -5.26 -19.15 2.18
C THR A 9 -6.13 -20.32 2.65
N SER A 10 -5.70 -21.03 3.69
CA SER A 10 -6.48 -22.14 4.25
C SER A 10 -7.82 -21.67 4.82
N GLU A 11 -7.84 -20.48 5.44
CA GLU A 11 -9.05 -19.90 6.00
C GLU A 11 -10.03 -19.45 4.92
N ILE A 12 -9.55 -18.83 3.83
CA ILE A 12 -10.38 -18.53 2.65
C ILE A 12 -11.01 -19.80 2.08
N ASN A 13 -10.27 -20.92 2.02
CA ASN A 13 -10.82 -22.20 1.56
C ASN A 13 -11.91 -22.74 2.50
N ARG A 14 -11.73 -22.60 3.82
CA ARG A 14 -12.75 -22.93 4.82
C ARG A 14 -14.01 -22.09 4.62
N LEU A 15 -13.87 -20.77 4.43
CA LEU A 15 -14.99 -19.85 4.19
C LEU A 15 -15.74 -20.17 2.90
N ASN A 16 -15.04 -20.55 1.82
CA ASN A 16 -15.70 -21.01 0.60
C ASN A 16 -16.63 -22.21 0.85
N GLY A 17 -16.20 -23.15 1.70
CA GLY A 17 -17.04 -24.28 2.13
C GLY A 17 -18.31 -23.82 2.85
N LEU A 18 -18.18 -22.90 3.81
CA LEU A 18 -19.33 -22.35 4.56
C LEU A 18 -20.31 -21.58 3.66
N ILE A 19 -19.79 -20.75 2.75
CA ILE A 19 -20.57 -19.98 1.79
C ILE A 19 -21.36 -20.92 0.86
N ASN A 20 -20.73 -21.98 0.36
CA ASN A 20 -21.38 -22.97 -0.50
C ASN A 20 -22.48 -23.74 0.23
N ASN A 21 -22.31 -23.97 1.53
CA ASN A 21 -23.30 -24.62 2.39
C ASN A 21 -24.38 -23.66 2.93
N GLY A 22 -24.33 -22.37 2.57
CA GLY A 22 -25.32 -21.36 2.98
C GLY A 22 -25.23 -20.91 4.45
N VAL A 23 -24.17 -21.28 5.17
CA VAL A 23 -23.97 -20.89 6.57
C VAL A 23 -23.44 -19.46 6.63
N ASP A 24 -24.12 -18.58 7.37
CA ASP A 24 -23.73 -17.17 7.63
C ASP A 24 -23.16 -16.46 6.39
N LYS A 25 -23.87 -16.62 5.27
CA LYS A 25 -23.32 -16.37 3.92
C LYS A 25 -22.76 -14.96 3.76
N GLU A 26 -23.50 -13.94 4.20
CA GLU A 26 -23.09 -12.53 4.06
C GLU A 26 -21.82 -12.21 4.88
N SER A 27 -21.80 -12.61 6.14
CA SER A 27 -20.64 -12.44 7.03
C SER A 27 -19.40 -13.16 6.49
N ASN A 28 -19.57 -14.37 5.97
CA ASN A 28 -18.46 -15.15 5.39
C ASN A 28 -17.96 -14.56 4.07
N ILE A 29 -18.83 -13.95 3.25
CA ILE A 29 -18.42 -13.21 2.05
C ILE A 29 -17.59 -11.98 2.43
N LEU A 30 -18.03 -11.20 3.43
CA LEU A 30 -17.29 -10.02 3.89
C LEU A 30 -15.92 -10.41 4.45
N LEU A 31 -15.87 -11.39 5.33
CA LEU A 31 -14.60 -11.86 5.90
C LEU A 31 -13.66 -12.40 4.81
N LYS A 32 -14.16 -13.16 3.84
CA LYS A 32 -13.35 -13.64 2.70
C LYS A 32 -12.74 -12.47 1.92
N LYS A 33 -13.51 -11.39 1.71
CA LYS A 33 -13.03 -10.19 1.02
C LYS A 33 -11.88 -9.55 1.82
N ASP A 34 -12.04 -9.41 3.13
CA ASP A 34 -11.01 -8.82 3.99
C ASP A 34 -9.72 -9.65 3.99
N LEU A 35 -9.82 -10.98 4.12
CA LEU A 35 -8.66 -11.87 4.07
C LEU A 35 -7.94 -11.82 2.71
N SER A 36 -8.71 -11.72 1.61
CA SER A 36 -8.14 -11.57 0.27
C SER A 36 -7.40 -10.24 0.12
N GLY A 37 -7.92 -9.17 0.71
CA GLY A 37 -7.25 -7.87 0.78
C GLY A 37 -5.92 -7.93 1.53
N ILE A 38 -5.86 -8.68 2.64
CA ILE A 38 -4.61 -8.87 3.40
C ILE A 38 -3.57 -9.65 2.58
N ILE A 39 -3.97 -10.70 1.85
CA ILE A 39 -3.05 -11.44 0.97
C ILE A 39 -2.46 -10.51 -0.09
N HIS A 40 -3.30 -9.66 -0.70
CA HIS A 40 -2.83 -8.69 -1.69
C HIS A 40 -1.83 -7.68 -1.09
N ALA A 41 -2.08 -7.19 0.14
CA ALA A 41 -1.13 -6.32 0.83
C ALA A 41 0.21 -7.01 1.10
N LEU A 42 0.18 -8.30 1.49
CA LEU A 42 1.41 -9.10 1.66
C LEU A 42 2.19 -9.25 0.35
N ASP A 43 1.50 -9.48 -0.78
CA ASP A 43 2.14 -9.55 -2.11
C ASP A 43 2.82 -8.22 -2.47
N MET A 44 2.16 -7.09 -2.20
CA MET A 44 2.74 -5.77 -2.41
C MET A 44 4.00 -5.58 -1.56
N PHE A 45 3.95 -5.94 -0.28
CA PHE A 45 5.10 -5.83 0.61
C PHE A 45 6.28 -6.70 0.17
N GLU A 46 6.01 -7.92 -0.29
CA GLU A 46 7.04 -8.80 -0.85
C GLU A 46 7.64 -8.21 -2.15
N CYS A 47 6.79 -7.76 -3.09
CA CYS A 47 7.19 -7.19 -4.38
C CYS A 47 8.14 -6.00 -4.19
N TYR A 48 7.82 -5.10 -3.26
CA TYR A 48 8.65 -3.92 -2.96
C TYR A 48 9.70 -4.16 -1.87
N GLN A 49 9.85 -5.41 -1.38
CA GLN A 49 10.75 -5.78 -0.29
C GLN A 49 10.60 -4.89 0.95
N ILE A 50 9.35 -4.60 1.32
CA ILE A 50 8.95 -3.80 2.48
C ILE A 50 8.80 -4.75 3.67
N ASN A 51 9.65 -4.57 4.68
CA ASN A 51 9.57 -5.28 5.96
C ASN A 51 10.26 -4.46 7.05
N GLU A 52 10.13 -4.90 8.31
CA GLU A 52 10.71 -4.22 9.49
C GLU A 52 12.21 -3.91 9.34
N LYS A 53 12.97 -4.79 8.68
CA LYS A 53 14.42 -4.60 8.52
C LYS A 53 14.73 -3.57 7.44
N THR A 54 13.91 -3.48 6.40
CA THR A 54 14.13 -2.61 5.24
C THR A 54 13.48 -1.23 5.36
N ILE A 55 12.50 -1.05 6.25
CA ILE A 55 11.86 0.25 6.50
C ILE A 55 12.76 1.10 7.40
N ASP A 56 13.01 2.34 6.98
CA ASP A 56 13.58 3.40 7.82
C ASP A 56 12.46 4.21 8.49
N ARG A 57 11.54 4.74 7.68
CA ARG A 57 10.47 5.61 8.16
C ARG A 57 9.21 5.46 7.31
N ILE A 58 8.06 5.52 7.97
CA ILE A 58 6.76 5.69 7.32
C ILE A 58 6.27 7.10 7.65
N VAL A 59 5.83 7.83 6.63
CA VAL A 59 5.30 9.19 6.78
C VAL A 59 3.97 9.26 6.03
N GLU A 60 2.93 9.74 6.70
CA GLU A 60 1.68 10.15 6.08
C GLU A 60 1.77 11.64 5.76
N LEU A 61 1.38 12.03 4.55
CA LEU A 61 1.40 13.43 4.15
C LEU A 61 0.31 14.21 4.89
N PRO A 62 0.67 15.30 5.59
CA PRO A 62 -0.27 16.01 6.44
C PRO A 62 -1.30 16.78 5.61
N ASP A 63 -2.49 16.95 6.18
CA ASP A 63 -3.46 17.94 5.74
C ASP A 63 -2.89 19.34 5.99
N SER A 64 -2.73 20.08 4.90
CA SER A 64 -2.16 21.43 4.88
C SER A 64 -3.22 22.52 5.04
N HIS A 65 -4.50 22.14 5.03
CA HIS A 65 -5.69 22.99 5.11
C HIS A 65 -5.74 24.07 4.02
N THR A 66 -5.08 23.83 2.89
CA THR A 66 -5.06 24.78 1.76
C THR A 66 -6.16 24.52 0.71
N GLY A 67 -7.02 23.53 0.94
CA GLY A 67 -8.16 23.18 0.09
C GLY A 67 -7.79 22.30 -1.11
N TYR A 68 -6.87 22.75 -1.97
CA TYR A 68 -6.34 21.96 -3.09
C TYR A 68 -4.82 22.14 -3.20
N SER A 69 -4.07 21.24 -2.60
CA SER A 69 -2.61 21.16 -2.71
C SER A 69 -2.18 19.74 -3.04
N ASP A 70 -1.22 19.65 -3.96
CA ASP A 70 -0.53 18.40 -4.27
C ASP A 70 0.94 18.54 -3.89
N TYR A 71 1.49 17.48 -3.32
CA TYR A 71 2.91 17.30 -3.12
C TYR A 71 3.54 16.78 -4.41
N ARG A 72 4.57 17.47 -4.90
CA ARG A 72 5.35 17.09 -6.07
C ARG A 72 6.65 16.44 -5.63
N ILE A 73 7.02 15.35 -6.28
CA ILE A 73 8.34 14.73 -6.07
C ILE A 73 9.31 15.34 -7.08
N MET A 74 10.32 16.04 -6.58
CA MET A 74 11.31 16.75 -7.39
C MET A 74 12.67 16.07 -7.27
N ASN A 75 13.40 15.98 -8.38
CA ASN A 75 14.81 15.60 -8.41
C ASN A 75 15.65 16.86 -8.14
N ASP A 76 16.36 16.84 -7.01
CA ASP A 76 17.32 17.87 -6.64
C ASP A 76 18.56 17.76 -7.56
N CYS A 77 18.66 18.68 -8.51
CA CYS A 77 19.69 18.65 -9.55
C CYS A 77 21.01 19.31 -9.10
N GLU A 78 21.40 19.07 -7.84
CA GLU A 78 22.58 19.65 -7.20
C GLU A 78 22.58 21.20 -7.24
N SER A 79 21.38 21.79 -7.15
CA SER A 79 21.17 23.23 -7.19
C SER A 79 20.02 23.61 -6.28
N ASP A 80 20.26 24.57 -5.38
CA ASP A 80 19.22 25.18 -4.56
C ASP A 80 18.27 26.09 -5.37
N ASP A 81 18.48 26.25 -6.68
CA ASP A 81 17.58 26.97 -7.58
C ASP A 81 16.40 26.05 -7.99
N PRO A 82 15.16 26.31 -7.52
CA PRO A 82 14.01 25.49 -7.85
C PRO A 82 13.66 25.50 -9.34
N ALA A 83 14.15 26.47 -10.12
CA ALA A 83 13.99 26.49 -11.58
C ALA A 83 14.79 25.38 -12.28
N GLN A 84 15.81 24.81 -11.62
CA GLN A 84 16.61 23.70 -12.12
C GLN A 84 16.05 22.34 -11.70
N TRP A 85 15.06 22.30 -10.80
CA TRP A 85 14.50 21.04 -10.33
C TRP A 85 13.65 20.36 -11.40
N ILE A 86 13.86 19.07 -11.58
CA ILE A 86 13.12 18.26 -12.55
C ILE A 86 12.12 17.40 -11.80
N GLU A 87 10.85 17.49 -12.15
CA GLU A 87 9.84 16.63 -11.54
C GLU A 87 10.08 15.15 -11.88
N LEU A 88 10.05 14.29 -10.86
CA LEU A 88 10.24 12.85 -11.00
C LEU A 88 9.15 12.24 -11.87
N LYS A 89 9.56 11.39 -12.81
CA LYS A 89 8.66 10.57 -13.62
C LYS A 89 9.01 9.09 -13.46
N ILE A 90 8.01 8.28 -13.19
CA ILE A 90 8.11 6.82 -13.12
C ILE A 90 7.23 6.26 -14.22
N ASN A 91 7.76 5.38 -15.08
CA ASN A 91 7.03 4.83 -16.23
C ASN A 91 6.42 5.92 -17.14
N ASN A 92 7.14 7.02 -17.34
CA ASN A 92 6.71 8.22 -18.07
C ASN A 92 5.53 9.00 -17.47
N GLU A 93 5.09 8.65 -16.27
CA GLU A 93 4.02 9.34 -15.56
C GLU A 93 4.59 10.21 -14.44
N THR A 94 4.04 11.40 -14.29
CA THR A 94 4.33 12.28 -13.16
C THR A 94 3.59 11.77 -11.93
N ILE A 95 4.30 11.53 -10.85
CA ILE A 95 3.70 11.14 -9.57
C ILE A 95 3.33 12.39 -8.78
N ARG A 96 2.05 12.56 -8.52
CA ARG A 96 1.49 13.59 -7.62
C ARG A 96 0.95 12.89 -6.40
N LEU A 97 1.28 13.42 -5.23
CA LEU A 97 0.80 12.91 -3.95
C LEU A 97 -0.14 13.94 -3.34
N SER A 98 -1.12 13.48 -2.58
CA SER A 98 -2.10 14.31 -1.89
C SER A 98 -2.09 14.03 -0.38
N GLU A 99 -2.85 14.82 0.35
CA GLU A 99 -3.05 14.64 1.79
C GLU A 99 -3.54 13.21 2.10
N GLY A 100 -2.94 12.57 3.10
CA GLY A 100 -3.21 11.18 3.47
C GLY A 100 -2.42 10.12 2.69
N ASP A 101 -1.70 10.47 1.62
CA ASP A 101 -0.80 9.52 0.97
C ASP A 101 0.36 9.11 1.88
N ILE A 102 0.83 7.87 1.72
CA ILE A 102 1.87 7.27 2.55
C ILE A 102 3.17 7.14 1.77
N ILE A 103 4.24 7.68 2.34
CA ILE A 103 5.62 7.50 1.85
C ILE A 103 6.35 6.52 2.77
N ILE A 104 6.81 5.42 2.19
CA ILE A 104 7.66 4.43 2.86
C ILE A 104 9.10 4.68 2.44
N ARG A 105 9.92 5.20 3.36
CA ARG A 105 11.36 5.34 3.16
C ARG A 105 12.05 4.06 3.58
N LYS A 106 12.86 3.52 2.68
CA LYS A 106 13.69 2.33 2.94
C LYS A 106 15.07 2.74 3.46
N LYS A 107 15.73 1.84 4.19
CA LYS A 107 17.14 1.95 4.62
C LYS A 107 18.09 1.78 3.44
#